data_AF-A0A2G9NBY4-F1
#
_entry.id   AF-A0A2G9NBY4-F1
#
_cell.length_a   1.000
_cell.length_b   1.000
_cell.length_c   1.000
_cell.angle_alpha   90.00
_cell.angle_beta   90.00
_cell.angle_gamma   90.00
#
_symmetry.space_group_name_H-M   'P 1'
#
loop_
_entity.id
_entity.type
_entity.pdbx_description
1 polymer ?
#
loop_
_entity_poly.entity_id
_entity_poly.type
_entity_poly.pdbx_seq_one_letter_code
_entity_poly.pdbx_strand_id
1 'polypeptide(L)' 'MGDRKHMKKLREKRIESVVKQIGKHEEKIKNEHGRKDTTKGYWQKEIDEKFLKQIKNDEEYLEENQ' A
#
# COMPACT_ATOMS: atom_id res chain seq x y z
N MET A 1 13.15 5.51 -24.64
CA MET A 1 12.19 6.37 -23.90
C MET A 1 10.84 5.71 -23.58
N GLY A 2 10.44 4.62 -24.26
CA GLY A 2 9.17 3.92 -23.96
C GLY A 2 9.13 3.26 -22.58
N ASP A 3 10.23 2.62 -22.17
CA ASP A 3 10.26 1.84 -20.92
C ASP A 3 10.10 2.70 -19.66
N ARG A 4 10.72 3.88 -19.57
CA ARG A 4 10.55 4.77 -18.39
C ARG A 4 9.11 5.22 -18.22
N LYS A 5 8.43 5.65 -19.30
CA LYS A 5 7.03 6.08 -19.24
C LYS A 5 6.09 4.93 -18.86
N HIS A 6 6.38 3.72 -19.35
CA HIS A 6 5.62 2.52 -18.98
C HIS A 6 5.83 2.15 -17.51
N MET A 7 7.06 2.20 -17.02
CA MET A 7 7.40 1.91 -15.62
C MET A 7 6.78 2.92 -14.66
N LYS A 8 6.76 4.23 -14.99
CA LYS A 8 6.05 5.24 -14.20
C LYS A 8 4.57 4.90 -14.04
N LYS A 9 3.86 4.64 -15.16
CA LYS A 9 2.45 4.24 -15.12
C LYS A 9 2.19 2.95 -14.34
N LEU A 10 3.10 1.98 -14.40
CA LEU A 10 3.01 0.74 -13.62
C LEU A 10 3.14 1.00 -12.12
N ARG A 11 4.05 1.90 -11.72
CA ARG A 11 4.28 2.28 -10.31
C ARG A 11 3.09 3.07 -9.77
N GLU A 12 2.56 4.04 -10.51
CA GLU A 12 1.34 4.78 -10.15
C GLU A 12 0.14 3.84 -9.93
N LYS A 13 -0.11 2.91 -10.86
CA LYS A 13 -1.17 1.90 -10.71
C LYS A 13 -0.96 0.99 -9.51
N ARG A 14 0.31 0.70 -9.17
CA ARG A 14 0.65 -0.12 -8.01
C ARG A 14 0.33 0.60 -6.72
N ILE A 15 0.72 1.87 -6.60
CA ILE A 15 0.37 2.73 -5.46
C ILE A 15 -1.15 2.75 -5.27
N GLU A 16 -1.92 3.04 -6.33
CA GLU A 16 -3.39 3.04 -6.25
C GLU A 16 -3.97 1.69 -5.79
N SER A 17 -3.39 0.59 -6.26
CA SER A 17 -3.81 -0.76 -5.87
C SER A 17 -3.53 -1.04 -4.40
N VAL A 18 -2.33 -0.68 -3.92
CA VAL A 18 -1.93 -0.83 -2.52
C VAL A 18 -2.80 0.03 -1.61
N VAL A 19 -3.08 1.28 -1.97
CA VAL A 19 -3.98 2.17 -1.22
C VAL A 19 -5.39 1.55 -1.07
N LYS A 20 -5.93 0.95 -2.14
CA LYS A 20 -7.22 0.23 -2.07
C LYS A 20 -7.16 -0.99 -1.16
N GLN A 21 -6.03 -1.70 -1.11
CA GLN A 21 -5.85 -2.84 -0.20
C GLN A 21 -5.79 -2.37 1.26
N ILE A 22 -5.05 -1.29 1.56
CA ILE A 22 -5.01 -0.68 2.88
C ILE A 22 -6.43 -0.33 3.34
N GLY A 23 -7.21 0.37 2.50
CA GLY A 23 -8.59 0.73 2.85
C GLY A 23 -9.48 -0.47 3.21
N LYS A 24 -9.34 -1.60 2.49
CA LYS A 24 -10.05 -2.85 2.84
C LYS A 24 -9.60 -3.44 4.18
N HIS A 25 -8.31 -3.30 4.52
CA HIS A 25 -7.78 -3.81 5.79
C HIS A 25 -8.21 -2.91 6.95
N GLU A 26 -8.21 -1.59 6.76
CA GLU A 26 -8.77 -0.64 7.73
C GLU A 26 -10.26 -0.84 7.96
N GLU A 27 -11.03 -1.11 6.91
CA GLU A 27 -12.46 -1.41 7.02
C GLU A 27 -12.69 -2.71 7.80
N LYS A 28 -11.86 -3.74 7.59
CA LYS A 28 -11.90 -4.97 8.40
C LYS A 28 -11.57 -4.68 9.87
N ILE A 29 -10.56 -3.85 10.15
CA ILE A 29 -10.19 -3.45 11.52
C ILE A 29 -11.34 -2.70 12.20
N LYS A 30 -12.01 -1.79 11.47
CA LYS A 30 -13.17 -1.01 11.97
C LYS A 30 -14.39 -1.88 12.21
N ASN A 31 -14.70 -2.80 11.30
CA ASN A 31 -15.88 -3.68 11.38
C ASN A 31 -15.67 -4.90 12.28
N GLU A 32 -14.43 -5.22 12.70
CA GLU A 32 -14.16 -6.25 13.71
C GLU A 32 -14.65 -5.78 15.09
N HIS A 33 -15.89 -6.12 15.41
CA HIS A 33 -16.43 -6.14 16.77
C HIS A 33 -16.22 -7.53 17.37
N GLY A 34 -15.31 -7.63 18.34
CA GLY A 34 -15.20 -8.81 19.22
C GLY A 34 -14.06 -9.80 18.96
N ARG A 35 -13.15 -9.57 18.01
CA ARG A 35 -11.95 -10.43 17.85
C ARG A 35 -10.75 -9.80 18.56
N LYS A 36 -10.10 -10.63 19.39
CA LYS A 36 -8.87 -10.34 20.17
C LYS A 36 -7.92 -9.40 19.42
N ASP A 37 -7.36 -8.42 20.14
CA ASP A 37 -6.43 -7.37 19.67
C ASP A 37 -5.33 -7.85 18.71
N THR A 38 -4.98 -9.13 18.77
CA THR A 38 -4.02 -9.80 17.90
C THR A 38 -4.34 -9.71 16.40
N THR A 39 -5.60 -9.77 15.97
CA THR A 39 -5.93 -9.71 14.53
C THR A 39 -5.80 -8.29 14.00
N LYS A 40 -6.25 -7.29 14.78
CA LYS A 40 -6.09 -5.88 14.44
C LYS A 40 -4.62 -5.49 14.38
N GLY A 41 -3.83 -5.90 15.37
CA GLY A 41 -2.39 -5.68 15.39
C GLY A 41 -1.67 -6.35 14.21
N TYR A 42 -2.08 -7.56 13.82
CA TYR A 42 -1.54 -8.23 12.63
C TYR A 42 -1.80 -7.44 11.35
N TRP A 43 -3.05 -7.00 11.12
CA TRP A 43 -3.38 -6.20 9.94
C TRP A 43 -2.73 -4.83 9.93
N GLN A 44 -2.67 -4.16 11.09
CA GLN A 44 -1.98 -2.89 11.25
C GLN A 44 -0.49 -3.02 10.91
N LYS A 45 0.17 -4.07 11.42
CA LYS A 45 1.58 -4.33 11.14
C LYS A 45 1.83 -4.63 9.66
N GLU A 46 0.96 -5.42 9.01
CA GLU A 46 1.09 -5.65 7.55
C GLU A 46 0.91 -4.36 6.75
N ILE A 47 0.00 -3.47 7.14
CA ILE A 47 -0.16 -2.15 6.52
C ILE A 47 1.11 -1.32 6.67
N ASP A 48 1.62 -1.22 7.90
CA ASP A 48 2.74 -0.35 8.22
C ASP A 48 4.06 -0.83 7.59
N GLU A 49 4.34 -2.13 7.60
CA GLU A 49 5.64 -2.66 7.15
C GLU A 49 5.70 -2.97 5.66
N LYS A 50 4.65 -3.58 5.08
CA LYS A 50 4.67 -3.98 3.66
C LYS A 50 4.12 -2.89 2.76
N PHE A 51 2.92 -2.40 3.05
CA PHE A 51 2.21 -1.52 2.12
C PHE A 51 2.79 -0.11 2.10
N LEU A 52 3.07 0.50 3.26
CA LEU A 52 3.72 1.82 3.30
C LEU A 52 5.13 1.81 2.71
N LYS A 53 5.93 0.78 3.01
CA LYS A 53 7.29 0.65 2.44
C LYS A 53 7.25 0.51 0.91
N GLN A 54 6.26 -0.21 0.39
CA GLN A 54 6.08 -0.37 -1.05
C GLN A 54 5.64 0.93 -1.73
N ILE A 55 4.71 1.68 -1.12
CA ILE A 55 4.31 3.01 -1.60
C ILE A 55 5.52 3.95 -1.62
N LYS A 56 6.27 4.02 -0.52
CA LYS A 56 7.44 4.90 -0.42
C LYS A 56 8.49 4.62 -1.49
N ASN A 57 8.81 3.35 -1.74
CA ASN A 57 9.75 2.96 -2.79
C ASN A 57 9.24 3.31 -4.20
N ASP A 58 7.92 3.19 -4.42
CA ASP A 58 7.32 3.52 -5.71
C ASP A 58 7.25 5.04 -5.92
N GLU A 59 6.99 5.83 -4.87
CA GLU A 59 7.04 7.30 -4.87
C GLU A 59 8.46 7.83 -5.11
N GLU A 60 9.45 7.30 -4.39
CA GLU A 60 10.87 7.66 -4.56
C GLU A 60 11.33 7.40 -6.00
N TYR A 61 10.93 6.26 -6.59
CA TYR A 61 11.20 5.98 -8.00
C TYR A 61 10.56 7.00 -8.95
N LEU A 62 9.32 7.44 -8.66
CA LEU A 62 8.62 8.43 -9.48
C LEU A 62 9.27 9.81 -9.40
N GLU A 63 9.73 10.21 -8.21
CA GLU A 63 10.48 11.46 -7.99
C GLU A 63 11.85 11.43 -8.67
N GLU A 64 12.66 10.39 -8.47
CA GLU A 64 13.99 10.27 -9.08
C GLU A 64 13.95 10.21 -10.61
N ASN A 65 12.86 9.69 -11.16
CA ASN A 65 12.70 9.52 -12.60
C ASN A 65 11.84 10.62 -13.25
N GLN A 66 11.42 11.67 -12.53
CA GLN A 66 10.58 12.76 -13.04
C GLN A 66 11.15 13.35 -14.35
#